data_AF-A0A8J4Y977-F1
#
_entry.id   AF-A0A8J4Y977-F1
#
_cell.length_a   1.000
_cell.length_b   1.000
_cell.length_c   1.000
_cell.angle_alpha   90.00
_cell.angle_beta   90.00
_cell.angle_gamma   90.00
#
_symmetry.space_group_name_H-M   'P 1'
#
loop_
_entity.id
_entity.type
_entity.pdbx_description
1 polymer ?
#
loop_
_entity_poly.entity_id
_entity_poly.type
_entity_poly.pdbx_seq_one_letter_code
_entity_poly.pdbx_strand_id
1 'polypeptide(L)'
;MATRAASNLWLIDKAPIDEITGARLPSKEQVLLRYYHHHREMGKTASGSRKAVVEEVLPFWSRAGIPTTTVIHAGTKLSKLVKAYNDLKKNKNKDRPKHRMDEEIFKGDLQEIFDLAHSSSLQRADVKD
;
A
#
# COMPACT_ATOMS: atom_id res chain seq x y z
N MET A 1 1.97 -12.21 30.31
CA MET A 1 1.11 -11.72 29.21
C MET A 1 1.86 -11.91 27.91
N ALA A 2 1.40 -12.78 27.01
CA ALA A 2 2.05 -13.00 25.72
C ALA A 2 1.43 -12.06 24.68
N THR A 3 2.13 -10.98 24.34
CA THR A 3 1.81 -10.15 23.18
C THR A 3 1.83 -11.07 21.96
N ARG A 4 0.70 -11.27 21.27
CA ARG A 4 0.66 -12.10 20.06
C ARG A 4 1.70 -11.53 19.09
N ALA A 5 2.76 -12.30 18.80
CA ALA A 5 3.74 -11.90 17.82
C ALA A 5 3.01 -11.56 16.50
N ALA A 6 3.29 -10.39 15.95
CA ALA A 6 2.68 -9.90 14.73
C ALA A 6 2.93 -10.92 13.61
N SER A 7 1.86 -11.56 13.13
CA SER A 7 2.00 -12.64 12.14
C SER A 7 2.33 -12.05 10.76
N ASN A 8 3.40 -12.55 10.15
CA ASN A 8 3.83 -12.14 8.81
C ASN A 8 2.68 -12.19 7.79
N LEU A 9 2.72 -11.26 6.84
CA LEU A 9 1.83 -11.29 5.70
C LEU A 9 2.30 -12.38 4.72
N TRP A 10 1.43 -13.36 4.45
CA TRP A 10 1.72 -14.59 3.69
C TRP A 10 2.54 -14.41 2.41
N LEU A 11 2.31 -13.35 1.62
CA LEU A 11 3.01 -13.14 0.35
C LEU A 11 4.26 -12.25 0.46
N ILE A 12 4.34 -11.44 1.50
CA ILE A 12 5.41 -10.45 1.71
C ILE A 12 6.49 -11.01 2.64
N ASP A 13 6.10 -11.97 3.48
CA ASP A 13 6.91 -12.56 4.56
C ASP A 13 7.51 -11.52 5.52
N LYS A 14 6.76 -10.44 5.76
CA LYS A 14 7.12 -9.37 6.69
C LYS A 14 5.98 -9.12 7.69
N ALA A 15 6.35 -8.77 8.91
CA ALA A 15 5.42 -8.32 9.92
C ALA A 15 4.87 -6.92 9.56
N PRO A 16 3.63 -6.60 9.92
CA PRO A 16 3.13 -5.23 9.88
C PRO A 16 4.10 -4.23 10.54
N ILE A 17 4.13 -3.01 10.03
CA ILE A 17 5.04 -1.96 10.51
C ILE A 17 4.28 -0.91 11.31
N ASP A 18 4.86 -0.49 12.44
CA ASP A 18 4.32 0.55 13.32
C ASP A 18 4.34 1.94 12.71
N GLU A 19 5.31 2.23 11.84
CA GLU A 19 5.50 3.50 11.15
C GLU A 19 5.94 3.31 9.69
N ILE A 20 5.48 4.17 8.78
CA ILE A 20 6.10 4.31 7.46
C ILE A 20 7.30 5.24 7.64
N THR A 21 8.51 4.71 7.57
CA THR A 21 9.74 5.49 7.76
C THR A 21 10.50 5.70 6.45
N GLY A 22 11.22 6.82 6.35
CA GLY A 22 12.16 7.09 5.25
C GLY A 22 12.08 8.51 4.68
N ALA A 23 13.05 8.88 3.86
CA ALA A 23 13.05 10.16 3.13
C ALA A 23 12.40 10.05 1.73
N ARG A 24 12.10 8.83 1.27
CA ARG A 24 11.57 8.54 -0.07
C ARG A 24 10.06 8.34 -0.03
N LEU A 25 9.41 8.41 -1.19
CA LEU A 25 8.00 8.08 -1.33
C LEU A 25 7.75 6.62 -0.92
N PRO A 26 6.66 6.33 -0.19
CA PRO A 26 6.43 4.99 0.33
C PRO A 26 6.05 4.01 -0.77
N SER A 27 6.56 2.77 -0.65
CA SER A 27 6.21 1.69 -1.58
C SER A 27 4.83 1.12 -1.29
N LYS A 28 4.24 0.42 -2.28
CA LYS A 28 3.00 -0.35 -2.07
C LYS A 28 3.17 -1.36 -0.93
N GLU A 29 4.35 -1.97 -0.78
CA GLU A 29 4.69 -2.86 0.33
C GLU A 29 4.54 -2.17 1.70
N GLN A 30 5.20 -1.02 1.91
CA GLN A 30 5.15 -0.30 3.18
C GLN A 30 3.71 0.12 3.52
N VAL A 31 2.99 0.64 2.53
CA VAL A 31 1.59 1.05 2.67
C VAL A 31 0.70 -0.15 3.06
N LEU A 32 0.92 -1.32 2.46
CA LEU A 32 0.15 -2.52 2.75
C LEU A 32 0.48 -3.09 4.14
N LEU A 33 1.76 -3.15 4.51
CA LEU A 33 2.19 -3.55 5.86
C LEU A 33 1.56 -2.62 6.91
N ARG A 34 1.56 -1.31 6.65
CA ARG A 34 0.97 -0.36 7.59
C ARG A 34 -0.54 -0.51 7.72
N TYR A 35 -1.24 -0.76 6.61
CA TYR A 35 -2.67 -1.04 6.65
C TYR A 35 -2.99 -2.22 7.57
N TYR A 36 -2.22 -3.31 7.48
CA TYR A 36 -2.46 -4.48 8.32
C TYR A 36 -2.09 -4.27 9.79
N HIS A 37 -1.17 -3.37 10.11
CA HIS A 37 -0.92 -2.96 11.48
C HIS A 37 -2.18 -2.30 12.08
N HIS A 38 -2.71 -1.27 11.41
CA HIS A 38 -3.96 -0.61 11.84
C HIS A 38 -5.13 -1.59 11.94
N HIS A 39 -5.26 -2.51 10.97
CA HIS A 39 -6.41 -3.39 10.89
C HIS A 39 -6.35 -4.58 11.86
N ARG A 40 -5.18 -5.23 12.01
CA ARG A 40 -5.03 -6.44 12.83
C ARG A 40 -4.62 -6.14 14.26
N GLU A 41 -3.74 -5.16 14.46
CA GLU A 41 -3.10 -4.91 15.75
C GLU A 41 -3.82 -3.80 16.51
N MET A 42 -4.19 -2.72 15.82
CA MET A 42 -4.99 -1.64 16.43
C MET A 42 -6.51 -1.89 16.40
N GLY A 43 -6.97 -2.99 15.79
CA GLY A 43 -8.39 -3.35 15.73
C GLY A 43 -9.28 -2.35 14.97
N LYS A 44 -8.71 -1.48 14.14
CA LYS A 44 -9.48 -0.48 13.39
C LYS A 44 -10.32 -1.17 12.30
N THR A 45 -11.48 -0.57 12.00
CA THR A 45 -12.28 -0.99 10.85
C THR A 45 -11.47 -0.86 9.56
N ALA A 46 -11.85 -1.59 8.51
CA ALA A 46 -11.16 -1.47 7.22
C ALA A 46 -11.16 -0.02 6.69
N SER A 47 -12.25 0.73 6.92
CA SER A 47 -12.34 2.14 6.56
C SER A 47 -11.43 3.02 7.41
N GLY A 48 -11.45 2.85 8.74
CA GLY A 48 -10.58 3.59 9.65
C GLY A 48 -9.10 3.34 9.40
N SER A 49 -8.74 2.08 9.09
CA SER A 49 -7.37 1.69 8.75
C SER A 49 -6.90 2.35 7.45
N ARG A 50 -7.76 2.39 6.41
CA ARG A 50 -7.43 3.08 5.16
C ARG A 50 -7.24 4.58 5.37
N LYS A 51 -8.16 5.21 6.10
CA LYS A 51 -8.09 6.65 6.37
C LYS A 51 -6.78 7.01 7.08
N ALA A 52 -6.43 6.26 8.14
CA ALA A 52 -5.19 6.47 8.87
C ALA A 52 -3.96 6.35 7.96
N VAL A 53 -3.84 5.28 7.17
CA VAL A 53 -2.70 5.10 6.26
C VAL A 53 -2.62 6.21 5.21
N VAL A 54 -3.74 6.65 4.64
CA VAL A 54 -3.74 7.76 3.66
C VAL A 54 -3.24 9.05 4.30
N GLU A 55 -3.73 9.39 5.50
CA GLU A 55 -3.29 10.57 6.25
C GLU A 55 -1.78 10.54 6.57
N GLU A 56 -1.21 9.35 6.77
CA GLU A 56 0.22 9.16 7.01
C GLU A 56 1.08 9.21 5.74
N VAL A 57 0.53 8.82 4.59
CA VAL A 57 1.26 8.80 3.31
C VAL A 57 1.31 10.18 2.63
N LEU A 58 0.25 10.98 2.77
CA LEU A 58 0.16 12.30 2.12
C LEU A 58 1.34 13.26 2.44
N PRO A 59 1.85 13.35 3.68
CA PRO A 59 3.02 14.16 4.00
C PRO A 59 4.27 13.83 3.19
N PHE A 60 4.48 12.56 2.79
CA PHE A 60 5.63 12.18 1.95
C PHE A 60 5.56 12.82 0.57
N TRP A 61 4.37 12.84 -0.02
CA TRP A 61 4.14 13.46 -1.32
C TRP A 61 4.21 14.99 -1.25
N SER A 62 3.69 15.57 -0.17
CA SER A 62 3.81 17.01 0.10
C SER A 62 5.28 17.45 0.22
N ARG A 63 6.11 16.69 0.95
CA ARG A 63 7.55 16.95 1.07
C ARG A 63 8.30 16.79 -0.25
N ALA A 64 7.84 15.89 -1.13
CA ALA A 64 8.40 15.73 -2.47
C ALA A 64 8.00 16.86 -3.44
N GLY A 65 7.13 17.79 -3.02
CA GLY A 65 6.64 18.89 -3.87
C GLY A 65 5.70 18.42 -4.98
N ILE A 66 5.18 17.20 -4.92
CA ILE A 66 4.32 16.62 -5.95
C ILE A 66 2.85 16.83 -5.53
N PRO A 67 2.03 17.51 -6.35
CA PRO A 67 0.60 17.63 -6.09
C PRO A 67 -0.04 16.25 -6.02
N THR A 68 -0.76 15.98 -4.94
CA THR A 68 -1.44 14.70 -4.75
C THR A 68 -2.86 14.72 -5.27
N THR A 69 -3.38 13.55 -5.62
CA THR A 69 -4.82 13.33 -5.80
C THR A 69 -5.59 13.58 -4.49
N THR A 70 -6.92 13.62 -4.57
CA THR A 70 -7.75 13.84 -3.37
C THR A 70 -7.68 12.64 -2.42
N VAL A 71 -7.92 12.88 -1.13
CA VAL A 71 -7.94 11.83 -0.08
C VAL A 71 -8.86 10.67 -0.46
N ILE A 72 -9.98 10.95 -1.12
CA ILE A 72 -10.95 9.95 -1.59
C ILE A 72 -10.32 9.03 -2.65
N HIS A 73 -9.59 9.59 -3.61
CA HIS A 73 -8.91 8.82 -4.65
C HIS A 73 -7.74 8.02 -4.06
N ALA A 74 -6.97 8.60 -3.13
CA ALA A 74 -5.93 7.88 -2.40
C ALA A 74 -6.48 6.68 -1.62
N GLY A 75 -7.60 6.87 -0.91
CA GLY A 75 -8.31 5.78 -0.23
C GLY A 75 -8.83 4.71 -1.19
N THR A 76 -9.26 5.10 -2.39
CA THR A 76 -9.68 4.16 -3.44
C THR A 76 -8.50 3.34 -3.98
N LYS A 77 -7.34 3.97 -4.23
CA LYS A 77 -6.11 3.28 -4.62
C LYS A 77 -5.68 2.27 -3.55
N LEU A 78 -5.72 2.65 -2.27
CA LEU A 78 -5.40 1.76 -1.15
C LEU A 78 -6.39 0.59 -1.05
N SER A 79 -7.68 0.85 -1.23
CA SER A 79 -8.71 -0.20 -1.24
C SER A 79 -8.44 -1.24 -2.32
N LYS A 80 -8.05 -0.81 -3.53
CA LYS A 80 -7.70 -1.72 -4.62
C LYS A 80 -6.48 -2.58 -4.28
N LEU A 81 -5.43 -1.98 -3.71
CA LEU A 81 -4.22 -2.70 -3.28
C LEU A 81 -4.53 -3.77 -2.23
N VAL A 82 -5.29 -3.42 -1.19
CA VAL A 82 -5.71 -4.34 -0.12
C VAL A 82 -6.60 -5.45 -0.67
N LYS A 83 -7.52 -5.12 -1.59
CA LYS A 83 -8.39 -6.12 -2.24
C LYS A 83 -7.57 -7.11 -3.05
N ALA A 84 -6.64 -6.63 -3.90
CA ALA A 84 -5.77 -7.49 -4.71
C ALA A 84 -4.99 -8.49 -3.84
N TYR A 85 -4.38 -8.02 -2.74
CA TYR A 85 -3.70 -8.89 -1.79
C TYR A 85 -4.65 -9.93 -1.15
N ASN A 86 -5.85 -9.52 -0.71
CA ASN A 86 -6.80 -10.45 -0.10
C ASN A 86 -7.33 -11.49 -1.10
N ASP A 87 -7.55 -11.10 -2.35
CA ASP A 87 -7.98 -12.00 -3.42
C ASP A 87 -6.90 -13.05 -3.73
N LEU A 88 -5.62 -12.64 -3.77
CA LEU A 88 -4.49 -13.56 -3.88
C LEU A 88 -4.42 -14.51 -2.69
N LYS A 89 -4.46 -13.96 -1.46
CA LYS A 89 -4.42 -14.74 -0.22
C LYS A 89 -5.56 -15.75 -0.11
N LYS A 90 -6.77 -15.41 -0.58
CA LYS A 90 -7.92 -16.33 -0.59
C LYS A 90 -7.69 -17.52 -1.49
N ASN A 91 -6.89 -17.35 -2.55
CA ASN A 91 -6.61 -18.38 -3.53
C ASN A 91 -5.26 -19.08 -3.31
N LYS A 92 -4.53 -18.81 -2.21
CA LYS A 92 -3.19 -19.35 -1.92
C LYS A 92 -3.00 -20.87 -2.02
N ASN A 93 -4.08 -21.64 -1.86
CA ASN A 93 -4.04 -23.10 -1.93
C ASN A 93 -4.43 -23.65 -3.31
N LYS A 94 -4.79 -22.78 -4.27
CA LYS A 94 -5.23 -23.20 -5.60
C LYS A 94 -4.02 -23.33 -6.50
N ASP A 95 -3.69 -24.56 -6.88
CA ASP A 95 -2.59 -24.80 -7.79
C ASP A 95 -2.99 -24.49 -9.24
N ARG A 96 -2.86 -23.23 -9.65
CA ARG A 96 -3.13 -22.77 -11.02
C ARG A 96 -1.98 -21.91 -11.53
N PRO A 97 -1.45 -22.16 -12.74
CA PRO A 97 -0.35 -21.37 -13.31
C PRO A 97 -0.62 -19.86 -13.32
N LYS A 98 -1.85 -19.46 -13.68
CA LYS A 98 -2.28 -18.06 -13.66
C LYS A 98 -2.13 -17.43 -12.27
N HIS A 99 -2.48 -18.15 -11.21
CA HIS A 99 -2.44 -17.61 -9.85
C HIS A 99 -1.00 -17.41 -9.36
N ARG A 100 -0.09 -18.33 -9.70
CA ARG A 100 1.36 -18.14 -9.45
C ARG A 100 1.91 -16.93 -10.22
N MET A 101 1.47 -16.72 -11.46
CA MET A 101 1.87 -15.54 -12.24
C MET A 101 1.34 -14.25 -11.62
N ASP A 102 0.08 -14.23 -11.17
CA ASP A 102 -0.51 -13.07 -10.50
C ASP A 102 0.21 -12.76 -9.17
N GLU A 103 0.69 -13.78 -8.44
CA GLU A 103 1.53 -13.60 -7.24
C GLU A 103 2.86 -12.92 -7.57
N GLU A 104 3.56 -13.38 -8.60
CA GLU A 104 4.86 -12.82 -8.99
C GLU A 104 4.72 -11.38 -9.51
N ILE A 105 3.70 -11.10 -10.31
CA ILE A 105 3.36 -9.73 -10.74
C ILE A 105 3.10 -8.86 -9.51
N PHE A 106 2.28 -9.33 -8.57
CA PHE A 106 1.97 -8.57 -7.37
C PHE A 106 3.22 -8.32 -6.51
N LYS A 107 4.14 -9.28 -6.40
CA LYS A 107 5.43 -9.08 -5.69
C LYS A 107 6.28 -8.00 -6.35
N GLY A 108 6.33 -7.97 -7.68
CA GLY A 108 6.98 -6.89 -8.43
C GLY A 108 6.33 -5.53 -8.14
N ASP A 109 5.01 -5.47 -8.24
CA ASP A 109 4.22 -4.27 -7.97
C ASP A 109 4.41 -3.72 -6.55
N LEU A 110 4.65 -4.59 -5.56
CA LEU A 110 4.86 -4.20 -4.15
C LEU A 110 6.08 -3.29 -3.97
N GLN A 111 7.11 -3.44 -4.81
CA GLN A 111 8.34 -2.64 -4.74
C GLN A 111 8.18 -1.25 -5.36
N GLU A 112 7.12 -1.03 -6.15
CA GLU A 112 6.84 0.27 -6.73
C GLU A 112 6.30 1.28 -5.71
N ILE A 113 6.44 2.57 -6.02
CA ILE A 113 5.84 3.64 -5.23
C ILE A 113 4.32 3.50 -5.18
N PHE A 114 3.72 3.81 -4.03
CA PHE A 114 2.28 3.95 -3.94
C PHE A 114 1.86 5.30 -4.53
N ASP A 115 1.76 5.34 -5.86
CA ASP A 115 1.53 6.55 -6.64
C ASP A 115 0.24 7.27 -6.22
N LEU A 116 0.39 8.50 -5.71
CA LEU A 116 -0.69 9.42 -5.38
C LEU A 116 -0.59 10.73 -6.16
N ALA A 117 0.27 10.82 -7.18
CA ALA A 117 0.38 12.04 -7.98
C ALA A 117 -0.97 12.39 -8.62
N HIS A 118 -1.26 13.68 -8.71
CA HIS A 118 -2.39 14.16 -9.49
C HIS A 118 -2.14 13.89 -10.98
N SER A 119 -3.19 13.54 -11.73
CA SER A 119 -3.08 13.15 -13.15
C SER A 119 -2.49 14.26 -14.04
N SER A 120 -2.68 15.53 -13.66
CA SER A 120 -2.09 16.68 -14.37
C SER A 120 -0.63 16.95 -13.99
N SER A 121 -0.09 16.32 -12.94
CA SER A 121 1.31 16.52 -12.50
C SER A 121 2.34 15.90 -13.44
N LEU A 122 1.93 14.98 -14.33
CA LEU A 122 2.80 14.40 -15.35
C LEU A 122 2.92 15.25 -16.62
N GLN A 123 2.12 16.31 -16.78
CA GLN A 123 2.07 17.12 -18.01
C GLN A 123 3.11 18.27 -18.06
N ARG A 124 3.97 18.43 -17.04
CA ARG A 124 4.91 19.57 -16.94
C ARG A 124 6.38 19.22 -17.20
N ALA A 125 6.65 18.21 -18.04
CA ALA A 125 8.01 17.90 -18.50
C ALA A 125 8.24 18.12 -20.01
N ASP A 126 7.29 18.72 -20.73
CA ASP A 126 7.39 18.98 -22.18
C ASP A 126 7.11 20.45 -22.53
N VAL A 127 7.83 21.37 -21.89
CA VAL A 127 8.02 22.72 -22.43
C VAL A 127 9.50 23.06 -22.32
N LYS A 128 10.22 22.88 -23.42
CA LYS A 128 11.44 23.64 -23.69
C LYS A 128 11.39 24.14 -25.13
N ASP A 129 11.35 25.48 -25.18
CA ASP A 129 11.65 26.44 -26.25
C ASP A 129 10.81 26.43 -27.53
#